data_AF-A0A7U7HE04-F1
#
_entry.id   AF-A0A7U7HE04-F1
#
_cell.length_a   1.000
_cell.length_b   1.000
_cell.length_c   1.000
_cell.angle_alpha   90.00
_cell.angle_beta   90.00
_cell.angle_gamma   90.00
#
_symmetry.space_group_name_H-M   'P 1'
#
loop_
_entity.id
_entity.type
_entity.pdbx_description
1 polymer ?
#
loop_
_entity_poly.entity_id
_entity_poly.type
_entity_poly.pdbx_seq_one_letter_code
_entity_poly.pdbx_strand_id
1 'polypeptide(L)'
;MDLDNQSLYIMLGGIGQFILWMSYKVLKNRTTYLIILIFAILIALLGYLNINRESLKMTNGSAATWAFLPLFFMIYYWILRNLFIIIFGNEPLMTGYMQSSWEQGEYRKLHMGDAIFTVLTLISPFLTTLLF
;
A
#
# COMPACT_ATOMS: atom_id res chain seq x y z
N MET A 1 16.82 -4.35 19.15
CA MET A 1 16.22 -3.32 18.29
C MET A 1 15.59 -2.31 19.21
N ASP A 2 15.96 -1.04 19.10
CA ASP A 2 15.44 0.01 19.96
C ASP A 2 14.00 0.35 19.55
N LEU A 3 13.04 -0.10 20.34
CA LEU A 3 11.60 0.08 20.08
C LEU A 3 11.12 1.49 20.45
N ASP A 4 11.96 2.33 21.05
CA ASP A 4 11.64 3.72 21.36
C ASP A 4 12.08 4.70 20.27
N ASN A 5 12.54 4.17 19.13
CA ASN A 5 12.98 4.97 18.01
C ASN A 5 11.85 5.22 17.00
N GLN A 6 11.43 6.47 16.86
CA GLN A 6 10.42 6.89 15.88
C GLN A 6 10.80 6.53 14.44
N SER A 7 12.09 6.62 14.08
CA SER A 7 12.54 6.39 12.71
C SER A 7 12.33 4.94 12.27
N LEU A 8 12.36 3.99 13.21
CA LEU A 8 12.11 2.57 12.95
C LEU A 8 10.71 2.34 12.38
N TYR A 9 9.69 2.93 13.00
CA TYR A 9 8.30 2.73 12.58
C TYR A 9 8.00 3.44 11.25
N ILE A 10 8.55 4.64 11.09
CA ILE A 10 8.44 5.41 9.84
C ILE A 10 9.13 4.67 8.69
N MET A 11 10.33 4.12 8.91
CA MET A 11 11.04 3.34 7.89
C MET A 11 10.31 2.04 7.57
N LEU A 12 9.92 1.25 8.59
CA LEU A 12 9.18 -0.01 8.37
C LEU A 12 7.87 0.23 7.60
N GLY A 13 7.14 1.28 7.97
CA GLY A 13 5.90 1.68 7.32
C GLY A 13 6.13 2.20 5.90
N GLY A 14 6.91 3.27 5.76
CA GLY A 14 7.11 4.00 4.50
C GLY A 14 7.92 3.21 3.47
N ILE A 15 9.03 2.58 3.88
CA ILE A 15 9.82 1.74 2.97
C ILE A 15 9.04 0.47 2.63
N GLY A 16 8.37 -0.15 3.61
CA GLY A 16 7.51 -1.31 3.37
C GLY A 16 6.41 -1.01 2.36
N GLN A 17 5.70 0.11 2.54
CA GLN A 17 4.71 0.63 1.61
C GLN A 17 5.28 0.81 0.20
N PHE A 18 6.42 1.48 0.08
CA PHE A 18 7.04 1.76 -1.21
C PHE A 18 7.50 0.49 -1.93
N ILE A 19 8.11 -0.47 -1.22
CA ILE A 19 8.51 -1.76 -1.77
C ILE A 19 7.30 -2.53 -2.28
N LEU A 20 6.21 -2.57 -1.50
CA LEU A 20 4.97 -3.25 -1.89
C LEU A 20 4.34 -2.60 -3.13
N TRP A 21 4.32 -1.27 -3.17
CA TRP A 21 3.80 -0.51 -4.31
C TRP A 21 4.61 -0.78 -5.58
N MET A 22 5.95 -0.75 -5.52
CA MET A 22 6.82 -1.08 -6.65
C MET A 22 6.72 -2.56 -7.07
N SER A 23 6.47 -3.45 -6.11
CA SER A 23 6.41 -4.90 -6.33
C SER A 23 4.99 -5.43 -6.56
N TYR A 24 4.01 -4.56 -6.84
CA TYR A 24 2.59 -4.91 -6.88
C TYR A 24 2.27 -6.09 -7.81
N LYS A 25 3.02 -6.26 -8.92
CA LYS A 25 2.82 -7.36 -9.87
C LYS A 25 3.00 -8.74 -9.24
N VAL A 26 3.87 -8.86 -8.25
CA VAL A 26 4.12 -10.11 -7.52
C VAL A 26 2.88 -10.51 -6.69
N LEU A 27 2.11 -9.52 -6.23
CA LEU A 27 0.90 -9.71 -5.42
C LEU A 27 -0.29 -10.27 -6.22
N LYS A 28 -0.15 -10.46 -7.53
CA LYS A 28 -1.13 -11.22 -8.34
C LYS A 28 -1.17 -12.70 -7.94
N ASN A 29 -0.04 -13.25 -7.50
CA ASN A 29 0.00 -14.62 -6.99
C ASN A 29 -0.67 -14.69 -5.61
N ARG A 30 -1.72 -15.52 -5.50
CA ARG A 30 -2.49 -15.67 -4.27
C ARG A 30 -1.64 -16.10 -3.07
N THR A 31 -0.73 -17.05 -3.27
CA THR A 31 0.15 -17.54 -2.20
C THR A 31 1.08 -16.44 -1.72
N THR A 32 1.71 -15.71 -2.65
CA THR A 32 2.58 -14.58 -2.31
C THR A 32 1.81 -13.46 -1.61
N TYR A 33 0.62 -13.12 -2.08
CA TYR A 33 -0.26 -12.15 -1.44
C TYR A 33 -0.56 -12.54 0.02
N LEU A 34 -0.94 -13.80 0.27
CA LEU A 34 -1.26 -14.27 1.62
C LEU A 34 -0.05 -14.26 2.56
N ILE A 35 1.12 -14.68 2.07
CA ILE A 35 2.36 -14.64 2.85
C ILE A 35 2.68 -13.19 3.26
N ILE A 36 2.64 -12.27 2.29
CA ILE A 36 2.94 -10.85 2.53
C ILE A 36 1.88 -10.21 3.44
N LEU A 37 0.61 -10.59 3.30
CA LEU A 37 -0.47 -10.12 4.16
C LEU A 37 -0.22 -10.49 5.62
N ILE A 38 0.22 -11.72 5.89
CA ILE A 38 0.60 -12.14 7.25
C ILE A 38 1.72 -11.27 7.79
N PHE A 39 2.78 -11.01 7.01
CA PHE A 39 3.85 -10.12 7.43
C PHE A 39 3.36 -8.68 7.69
N ALA A 40 2.49 -8.15 6.83
CA ALA A 40 1.91 -6.83 7.01
C ALA A 40 1.05 -6.74 8.29
N ILE A 41 0.29 -7.79 8.61
CA ILE A 41 -0.47 -7.88 9.86
C ILE A 41 0.48 -7.89 11.08
N LEU A 42 1.59 -8.63 11.02
CA LEU A 42 2.56 -8.67 12.11
C LEU A 42 3.23 -7.31 12.34
N ILE A 43 3.57 -6.59 11.27
CA ILE A 43 4.12 -5.22 11.37
C ILE A 43 3.08 -4.27 11.96
N ALA A 44 1.82 -4.33 11.50
CA ALA A 44 0.75 -3.51 12.04
C ALA A 44 0.47 -3.81 13.52
N LEU A 45 0.52 -5.09 13.93
CA LEU A 45 0.40 -5.49 15.34
C LEU A 45 1.53 -4.90 16.19
N LEU A 46 2.76 -4.87 15.65
CA LEU A 46 3.89 -4.21 16.32
C LEU A 46 3.66 -2.70 16.46
N GLY A 47 3.07 -2.03 15.48
CA GLY A 47 2.62 -0.64 15.60
C GLY A 47 1.58 -0.48 16.71
N TYR A 48 0.51 -1.28 16.65
CA TYR A 48 -0.60 -1.24 17.61
C TYR A 48 -0.14 -1.40 19.07
N LEU A 49 0.72 -2.40 19.35
CA LEU A 49 1.20 -2.67 20.70
C LEU A 49 2.07 -1.54 21.29
N ASN A 50 2.63 -0.67 20.45
CA ASN A 50 3.51 0.42 20.87
C ASN A 50 2.88 1.82 20.70
N ILE A 51 1.63 1.92 20.25
CA ILE A 51 1.02 3.19 19.86
C ILE A 51 0.95 4.23 20.98
N ASN A 52 0.79 3.76 22.24
CA ASN A 52 0.65 4.60 23.43
C ASN A 52 1.99 4.99 24.06
N ARG A 53 3.14 4.59 23.49
CA ARG A 53 4.45 4.96 24.03
C ARG A 53 4.70 6.45 23.86
N GLU A 54 5.14 7.10 24.93
CA GLU A 54 5.43 8.53 24.91
C GLU A 54 6.60 8.90 23.99
N SER A 55 7.62 8.02 23.92
CA SER A 55 8.76 8.14 23.00
C SER A 55 8.35 8.21 21.53
N LEU A 56 7.19 7.67 21.17
CA LEU A 56 6.71 7.61 19.80
C LEU A 56 5.73 8.73 19.43
N LYS A 57 5.41 9.65 20.36
CA LYS A 57 4.53 10.80 20.07
C LYS A 57 5.20 11.77 19.08
N MET A 58 4.42 12.18 18.08
CA MET A 58 4.75 13.18 17.07
C MET A 58 3.72 14.32 17.12
N THR A 59 4.01 15.43 16.42
CA THR A 59 3.09 16.59 16.36
C THR A 59 1.70 16.25 15.85
N ASN A 60 1.58 15.30 14.93
CA ASN A 60 0.32 14.90 14.29
C ASN A 60 -0.05 13.43 14.53
N GLY A 61 0.30 12.86 15.70
CA GLY A 61 -0.06 11.48 16.05
C GLY A 61 1.09 10.69 16.66
N SER A 62 1.17 9.39 16.37
CA SER A 62 2.23 8.51 16.87
C SER A 62 3.03 7.92 15.72
N ALA A 63 4.36 7.88 15.81
CA ALA A 63 5.20 7.23 14.81
C ALA A 63 4.79 5.76 14.57
N ALA A 64 4.22 5.11 15.58
CA ALA A 64 3.72 3.74 15.49
C ALA A 64 2.57 3.55 14.48
N THR A 65 1.82 4.60 14.13
CA THR A 65 0.74 4.53 13.11
C THR A 65 1.28 4.26 11.71
N TRP A 66 2.54 4.60 11.44
CA TRP A 66 3.18 4.35 10.15
C TRP A 66 3.33 2.86 9.85
N ALA A 67 3.48 2.02 10.89
CA ALA A 67 3.58 0.57 10.74
C ALA A 67 2.29 -0.07 10.15
N PHE A 68 1.18 0.65 10.12
CA PHE A 68 -0.06 0.18 9.50
C PHE A 68 -0.09 0.36 7.98
N LEU A 69 0.77 1.22 7.40
CA LEU A 69 0.77 1.52 5.96
C LEU A 69 0.84 0.27 5.08
N PRO A 70 1.77 -0.70 5.31
CA PRO A 70 1.85 -1.90 4.49
C PRO A 70 0.56 -2.72 4.52
N LEU A 71 -0.10 -2.82 5.69
CA LEU A 71 -1.36 -3.54 5.83
C LEU A 71 -2.48 -2.84 5.06
N PHE A 72 -2.60 -1.52 5.20
CA PHE A 72 -3.60 -0.75 4.47
C PHE A 72 -3.38 -0.85 2.95
N PHE A 73 -2.14 -0.82 2.48
CA PHE A 73 -1.87 -1.08 1.07
C PHE A 73 -2.34 -2.45 0.61
N MET A 74 -2.09 -3.52 1.38
CA MET A 74 -2.57 -4.84 0.99
C MET A 74 -4.09 -4.88 0.86
N ILE A 75 -4.81 -4.26 1.80
CA ILE A 75 -6.27 -4.14 1.78
C ILE A 75 -6.72 -3.35 0.55
N TYR A 76 -6.18 -2.14 0.33
CA TYR A 76 -6.56 -1.30 -0.80
C TYR A 76 -6.21 -1.93 -2.14
N TYR A 77 -5.02 -2.53 -2.27
CA TYR A 77 -4.60 -3.26 -3.46
C TYR A 77 -5.61 -4.35 -3.81
N TRP A 78 -6.02 -5.16 -2.83
CA TRP A 78 -6.98 -6.23 -3.06
C TRP A 78 -8.34 -5.68 -3.48
N ILE A 79 -8.90 -4.70 -2.76
CA ILE A 79 -10.20 -4.10 -3.09
C ILE A 79 -10.15 -3.49 -4.49
N LEU A 80 -9.17 -2.62 -4.75
CA LEU A 80 -9.05 -1.89 -6.02
C LEU A 80 -8.78 -2.83 -7.19
N ARG A 81 -7.97 -3.89 -7.01
CA ARG A 81 -7.71 -4.86 -8.09
C ARG A 81 -8.98 -5.62 -8.46
N ASN A 82 -9.74 -6.10 -7.47
CA ASN A 82 -10.97 -6.82 -7.75
C ASN A 82 -12.02 -5.92 -8.40
N LEU A 83 -12.16 -4.67 -7.92
CA LEU A 83 -13.04 -3.67 -8.55
C LEU A 83 -12.61 -3.39 -10.00
N PHE A 84 -11.31 -3.25 -10.24
CA PHE A 84 -10.77 -3.03 -11.58
C PHE A 84 -11.11 -4.20 -12.52
N ILE A 85 -10.90 -5.44 -12.08
CA ILE A 85 -11.22 -6.64 -12.86
C ILE A 85 -12.72 -6.71 -13.17
N ILE A 86 -13.59 -6.37 -12.22
CA ILE A 86 -15.05 -6.36 -12.43
C ILE A 86 -15.46 -5.31 -13.46
N ILE A 87 -14.86 -4.12 -13.44
CA ILE A 87 -15.24 -3.00 -14.32
C ILE A 87 -14.64 -3.15 -15.73
N PHE A 88 -13.37 -3.56 -15.82
CA PHE A 88 -12.61 -3.53 -17.07
C PHE A 88 -12.30 -4.92 -17.64
N GLY A 89 -12.58 -6.00 -16.90
CA GLY A 89 -12.30 -7.39 -17.34
C GLY A 89 -10.82 -7.74 -17.44
N ASN A 90 -9.92 -6.86 -16.99
CA ASN A 90 -8.48 -6.95 -17.19
C ASN A 90 -7.72 -6.72 -15.87
N GLU A 91 -6.44 -7.08 -15.84
CA GLU A 91 -5.57 -6.76 -14.70
C GLU A 91 -5.16 -5.28 -14.73
N PRO A 92 -5.14 -4.59 -13.57
CA PRO A 92 -4.63 -3.24 -13.51
C PRO A 92 -3.12 -3.20 -13.78
N LEU A 93 -2.70 -2.15 -14.45
CA LEU A 93 -1.30 -1.80 -14.65
C LEU A 93 -1.04 -0.46 -13.96
N MET A 94 0.05 -0.35 -13.20
CA MET A 94 0.41 0.95 -12.65
C MET A 94 0.98 1.83 -13.77
N THR A 95 0.44 3.04 -13.93
CA THR A 95 0.88 4.02 -14.92
C THR A 95 2.28 4.53 -14.55
N GLY A 96 3.24 4.52 -15.48
CA GLY A 96 4.48 5.27 -15.27
C GLY A 96 5.72 4.85 -16.05
N TYR A 97 5.97 3.57 -16.39
CA TYR A 97 7.29 3.22 -16.98
C TYR A 97 7.32 2.01 -17.94
N MET A 98 6.18 1.35 -18.23
CA MET A 98 6.19 0.08 -19.00
C MET A 98 5.07 -0.09 -20.04
N GLN A 99 4.46 0.99 -20.55
CA GLN A 99 3.45 0.88 -21.62
C GLN A 99 3.96 1.58 -22.89
N SER A 100 4.16 0.81 -23.97
CA SER A 100 4.49 1.31 -25.30
C SER A 100 3.25 2.00 -25.91
N SER A 101 3.47 3.15 -26.54
CA SER A 101 2.44 4.13 -26.95
C SER A 101 1.53 3.70 -28.11
N TRP A 102 1.62 2.47 -28.61
CA TRP A 102 1.12 2.12 -29.95
C TRP A 102 -0.34 1.63 -30.04
N GLU A 103 -1.08 1.49 -28.93
CA GLU A 103 -2.46 0.96 -28.94
C GLU A 103 -3.52 1.90 -28.31
N GLN A 104 -3.31 3.22 -28.28
CA GLN A 104 -4.08 4.16 -27.46
C GLN A 104 -5.57 4.42 -27.83
N GLY A 105 -6.19 3.65 -28.73
CA GLY A 105 -7.59 3.80 -29.15
C GLY A 105 -8.59 3.09 -28.23
N GLU A 106 -8.50 1.75 -28.15
CA GLU A 106 -9.33 0.90 -27.29
C GLU A 106 -8.90 0.95 -25.81
N TYR A 107 -7.66 1.37 -25.55
CA TYR A 107 -7.05 1.34 -24.22
C TYR A 107 -7.26 2.61 -23.39
N ARG A 108 -7.94 3.66 -23.89
CA ARG A 108 -8.08 4.93 -23.10
C ARG A 108 -8.82 4.76 -21.79
N LYS A 109 -9.87 3.94 -21.77
CA LYS A 109 -10.61 3.62 -20.53
C LYS A 109 -9.74 2.80 -19.58
N LEU A 110 -8.92 1.90 -20.11
CA LEU A 110 -7.93 1.13 -19.36
C LEU A 110 -6.87 2.06 -18.75
N HIS A 111 -6.33 3.00 -19.52
CA HIS A 111 -5.34 3.97 -19.07
C HIS A 111 -5.84 4.89 -17.94
N MET A 112 -7.09 5.36 -18.03
CA MET A 112 -7.66 6.16 -16.94
C MET A 112 -7.91 5.31 -15.69
N GLY A 113 -8.41 4.09 -15.86
CA GLY A 113 -8.53 3.13 -14.75
C GLY A 113 -7.17 2.85 -14.11
N ASP A 114 -6.14 2.62 -14.92
CA ASP A 114 -4.77 2.31 -14.50
C ASP A 114 -4.18 3.48 -13.70
N ALA A 115 -4.40 4.71 -14.17
CA ALA A 115 -3.98 5.92 -13.47
C ALA A 115 -4.69 6.04 -12.11
N ILE A 116 -6.02 5.84 -12.08
CA ILE A 116 -6.81 5.86 -10.85
C ILE A 116 -6.31 4.77 -9.89
N PHE A 117 -6.11 3.54 -10.37
CA PHE A 117 -5.56 2.44 -9.57
C PHE A 117 -4.20 2.79 -8.97
N THR A 118 -3.30 3.37 -9.77
CA THR A 118 -1.96 3.79 -9.34
C THR A 118 -2.01 4.83 -8.24
N VAL A 119 -2.80 5.88 -8.44
CA VAL A 119 -2.94 6.98 -7.48
C VAL A 119 -3.62 6.51 -6.20
N LEU A 120 -4.71 5.75 -6.31
CA LEU A 120 -5.46 5.28 -5.15
C LEU A 120 -4.65 4.29 -4.31
N THR A 121 -3.94 3.34 -4.93
CA THR A 121 -3.09 2.39 -4.18
C THR A 121 -1.91 3.07 -3.49
N LEU A 122 -1.40 4.18 -4.05
CA LEU A 122 -0.34 4.96 -3.42
C LEU A 122 -0.86 5.81 -2.24
N ILE A 123 -1.96 6.55 -2.44
CA ILE A 123 -2.41 7.59 -1.52
C ILE A 123 -3.34 7.07 -0.42
N SER A 124 -4.24 6.14 -0.73
CA SER A 124 -5.28 5.68 0.21
C SER A 124 -4.71 5.15 1.54
N PRO A 125 -3.61 4.37 1.56
CA PRO A 125 -3.01 3.90 2.81
C PRO A 125 -2.61 5.05 3.76
N PHE A 126 -2.08 6.15 3.22
CA PHE A 126 -1.71 7.33 4.02
C PHE A 126 -2.95 8.07 4.52
N LEU A 127 -3.98 8.21 3.69
CA LEU A 127 -5.23 8.85 4.12
C LEU A 127 -5.87 8.11 5.29
N THR A 128 -5.84 6.78 5.29
CA THR A 128 -6.36 5.98 6.41
C THR A 128 -5.56 6.19 7.69
N THR A 129 -4.23 6.32 7.60
CA THR A 129 -3.42 6.60 8.80
C THR A 129 -3.72 7.96 9.42
N LEU A 130 -4.26 8.94 8.67
CA LEU A 130 -4.67 10.24 9.21
C LEU A 130 -5.96 10.18 10.06
N LEU A 131 -6.68 9.06 10.04
CA LEU A 131 -7.89 8.87 10.84
C LEU A 131 -7.60 8.37 12.26
N PHE A 132 -6.33 8.11 12.59
CA PHE A 132 -5.85 7.57 13.87
C PHE A 132 -4.80 8.50 14.49
#